data_AF-A0A6J4PZB4-F1
#
_entry.id   AF-A0A6J4PZB4-F1
#
_cell.length_a   1.000
_cell.length_b   1.000
_cell.length_c   1.000
_cell.angle_alpha   90.00
_cell.angle_beta   90.00
_cell.angle_gamma   90.00
#
_symmetry.space_group_name_H-M   'P 1'
#
loop_
_entity.id
_entity.type
_entity.pdbx_description
1 polymer ?
#
loop_
_entity_poly.entity_id
_entity_poly.type
_entity_poly.pdbx_seq_one_letter_code
_entity_poly.pdbx_strand_id
1 'polypeptide(L)'
;YSTLSDDVDEQAEPIADLFAAHAAIALGNARERATLNEALQSRKVIGEAIGILMERYDMNEDRAFAFLVRASSHGNVKLRDIAQELVDQRNAE
;
A
#
# COMPACT_ATOMS: atom_id res chain seq x y z
N TYR A 1 -18.05 5.59 -49.38
CA TYR A 1 -17.01 6.50 -48.88
C TYR A 1 -17.60 7.90 -48.79
N SER A 2 -17.68 8.44 -47.58
CA SER A 2 -17.96 9.85 -47.22
C SER A 2 -16.98 10.08 -46.05
N THR A 3 -15.91 10.88 -46.06
CA THR A 3 -15.59 12.28 -46.47
C THR A 3 -16.31 13.36 -45.64
N LEU A 4 -15.58 13.83 -44.61
CA LEU A 4 -15.71 15.01 -43.71
C LEU A 4 -16.10 14.66 -42.25
N SER A 5 -15.31 14.95 -41.20
CA SER A 5 -14.10 15.80 -41.09
C SER A 5 -12.97 15.13 -40.31
N ASP A 6 -11.74 15.47 -40.67
CA ASP A 6 -10.46 15.18 -40.00
C ASP A 6 -10.16 16.21 -38.89
N ASP A 7 -11.17 16.93 -38.44
CA ASP A 7 -11.02 18.04 -37.50
C ASP A 7 -11.71 17.68 -36.19
N VAL A 8 -10.91 17.59 -35.13
CA VAL A 8 -11.38 17.58 -33.74
C VAL A 8 -12.24 18.84 -33.56
N ASP A 9 -13.48 18.68 -33.09
CA ASP A 9 -14.39 19.80 -32.81
C ASP A 9 -13.64 20.86 -31.98
N GLU A 10 -13.76 22.14 -32.32
CA GLU A 10 -13.11 23.24 -31.58
C GLU A 10 -13.59 23.29 -30.11
N GLN A 11 -14.75 22.69 -29.82
CA GLN A 11 -15.25 22.48 -28.46
C GLN A 11 -14.66 21.23 -27.77
N ALA A 12 -14.04 20.32 -28.50
CA ALA A 12 -13.44 19.12 -27.93
C ALA A 12 -12.13 19.39 -27.18
N GLU A 13 -11.36 20.42 -27.54
CA GLU A 13 -10.17 20.83 -26.80
C GLU A 13 -10.50 21.32 -25.36
N PRO A 14 -11.40 22.31 -25.16
CA PRO A 14 -11.77 22.74 -23.80
C PRO A 14 -12.51 21.67 -23.00
N ILE A 15 -13.28 20.79 -23.65
CA ILE A 15 -13.90 19.64 -22.99
C ILE A 15 -12.84 18.61 -22.57
N ALA A 16 -11.87 18.31 -23.43
CA ALA A 16 -10.77 17.39 -23.13
C ALA A 16 -9.91 17.91 -21.97
N ASP A 17 -9.61 19.21 -21.91
CA ASP A 17 -8.89 19.83 -20.81
C ASP A 17 -9.63 19.69 -19.47
N LEU A 18 -10.94 19.94 -19.48
CA LEU A 18 -11.78 19.76 -18.29
C LEU A 18 -11.79 18.30 -17.84
N PHE A 19 -11.94 17.36 -18.76
CA PHE A 19 -11.87 15.93 -18.45
C PHE A 19 -10.49 15.51 -17.93
N ALA A 20 -9.41 15.99 -18.53
CA ALA A 20 -8.04 15.70 -18.12
C ALA A 20 -7.78 16.20 -16.68
N ALA A 21 -8.25 17.41 -16.35
CA ALA A 21 -8.15 17.94 -14.98
C ALA A 21 -8.90 17.06 -13.96
N HIS A 22 -10.13 16.64 -14.27
CA HIS A 22 -10.90 15.76 -13.40
C HIS A 22 -10.28 14.37 -13.27
N ALA A 23 -9.78 13.79 -14.37
CA ALA A 23 -9.10 12.50 -14.37
C ALA A 23 -7.81 12.54 -13.54
N ALA A 24 -7.03 13.62 -13.64
CA ALA A 24 -5.81 13.82 -12.84
C ALA A 24 -6.13 13.87 -11.34
N ILE A 25 -7.18 14.60 -10.94
CA ILE A 25 -7.64 14.66 -9.54
C ILE A 25 -8.12 13.28 -9.06
N ALA A 26 -8.96 12.61 -9.84
CA ALA A 26 -9.48 11.28 -9.50
C ALA A 26 -8.36 10.24 -9.34
N LEU A 27 -7.38 10.25 -10.26
CA LEU A 27 -6.21 9.36 -10.20
C LEU A 27 -5.31 9.68 -9.00
N GLY A 28 -5.10 10.96 -8.69
CA GLY A 28 -4.38 11.40 -7.49
C GLY A 28 -5.02 10.88 -6.21
N ASN A 29 -6.34 11.08 -6.08
CA ASN A 29 -7.13 10.59 -4.95
C ASN A 29 -7.10 9.06 -4.83
N ALA A 30 -7.21 8.35 -5.96
CA ALA A 30 -7.14 6.89 -5.97
C ALA A 30 -5.77 6.38 -5.49
N ARG A 31 -4.68 7.02 -5.93
CA ARG A 31 -3.32 6.69 -5.51
C ARG A 31 -3.07 6.97 -4.03
N GLU A 32 -3.55 8.10 -3.52
CA GLU A 32 -3.45 8.43 -2.11
C GLU A 32 -4.21 7.40 -1.25
N ARG A 33 -5.45 7.06 -1.63
CA ARG A 33 -6.25 6.02 -0.97
C ARG A 33 -5.56 4.65 -0.99
N ALA A 34 -4.95 4.27 -2.11
CA ALA A 34 -4.20 3.03 -2.21
C ALA A 34 -2.99 3.02 -1.26
N THR A 35 -2.23 4.12 -1.23
CA THR A 35 -1.05 4.26 -0.35
C THR A 35 -1.45 4.21 1.13
N LEU A 36 -2.55 4.87 1.49
CA LEU A 36 -3.08 4.84 2.85
C LEU A 36 -3.55 3.44 3.24
N ASN A 37 -4.28 2.74 2.37
CA ASN A 37 -4.72 1.38 2.61
C ASN A 37 -3.53 0.43 2.78
N GLU A 38 -2.49 0.54 1.94
CA GLU A 38 -1.27 -0.25 2.09
C GLU A 38 -0.57 0.02 3.43
N ALA A 39 -0.51 1.29 3.86
CA ALA A 39 0.06 1.65 5.15
C ALA A 39 -0.74 1.07 6.32
N LEU A 40 -2.07 1.11 6.25
CA LEU A 40 -2.96 0.53 7.27
C LEU A 40 -2.82 -0.98 7.36
N GLN A 41 -2.80 -1.68 6.22
CA GLN A 41 -2.59 -3.13 6.18
C GLN A 41 -1.23 -3.51 6.74
N SER A 42 -0.18 -2.79 6.33
CA SER A 42 1.17 -2.99 6.86
C SER A 42 1.20 -2.81 8.38
N ARG A 43 0.57 -1.75 8.92
CA ARG A 43 0.51 -1.52 10.37
C ARG A 43 -0.23 -2.65 11.11
N LYS A 44 -1.33 -3.15 10.55
CA LYS A 44 -2.11 -4.24 11.15
C LYS A 44 -1.27 -5.50 11.30
N VAL A 45 -0.66 -5.98 10.22
CA VAL A 45 0.14 -7.23 10.25
C VAL A 45 1.36 -7.11 11.16
N ILE A 46 2.00 -5.94 11.20
CA ILE A 46 3.12 -5.68 12.12
C ILE A 46 2.65 -5.77 13.58
N GLY A 47 1.50 -5.19 13.92
CA GLY A 47 0.93 -5.28 15.27
C GLY A 47 0.58 -6.71 15.68
N GLU A 48 0.06 -7.51 14.75
CA GLU A 48 -0.25 -8.93 14.99
C GLU A 48 1.03 -9.75 15.23
N ALA A 49 2.04 -9.57 14.40
CA ALA A 49 3.36 -10.18 14.58
C ALA A 49 4.00 -9.80 15.92
N ILE A 50 3.91 -8.52 16.32
CA ILE A 50 4.36 -8.06 17.64
C ILE A 50 3.64 -8.83 18.75
N GLY A 51 2.31 -8.94 18.69
CA GLY A 51 1.53 -9.68 19.69
C GLY A 51 1.95 -11.15 19.80
N ILE A 52 2.22 -11.81 18.67
CA ILE A 52 2.73 -13.19 18.63
C ILE A 52 4.10 -13.28 19.32
N LEU A 53 5.02 -12.36 19.02
CA LEU A 53 6.35 -12.36 19.65
C LEU A 53 6.29 -12.08 21.15
N MET A 54 5.42 -11.16 21.57
CA MET A 54 5.22 -10.84 22.98
C MET A 54 4.76 -12.06 23.76
N GLU A 55 3.77 -12.80 23.23
CA GLU A 55 3.25 -14.01 23.85
C GLU A 55 4.29 -15.14 23.87
N ARG A 56 4.95 -15.39 22.73
CA ARG A 56 5.87 -16.53 22.56
C ARG A 56 7.17 -16.39 23.36
N TYR A 57 7.64 -15.17 23.57
CA TYR A 57 8.96 -14.90 24.16
C TYR A 57 8.92 -14.07 25.45
N ASP A 58 7.74 -13.85 26.02
CA ASP A 58 7.51 -13.07 27.24
C ASP A 58 8.26 -11.72 27.20
N MET A 59 8.07 -10.99 26.10
CA MET A 59 8.70 -9.69 25.87
C MET A 59 7.66 -8.58 25.73
N ASN A 60 8.06 -7.35 26.01
CA ASN A 60 7.21 -6.18 25.83
C ASN A 60 7.17 -5.72 24.35
N GLU A 61 6.22 -4.85 24.04
CA GLU A 61 5.98 -4.32 22.68
C GLU A 61 7.24 -3.72 22.05
N ASP A 62 7.97 -2.87 22.79
CA ASP A 62 9.19 -2.22 22.30
C ASP A 62 10.27 -3.24 21.89
N ARG A 63 10.45 -4.29 22.70
CA ARG A 63 11.42 -5.36 22.40
C ARG A 63 10.99 -6.20 21.20
N ALA A 64 9.70 -6.51 21.09
CA ALA A 64 9.15 -7.25 19.94
C ALA A 64 9.29 -6.45 18.64
N PHE A 65 8.98 -5.15 18.66
CA PHE A 65 9.19 -4.29 17.50
C PHE A 65 10.67 -4.17 17.12
N ALA A 66 11.55 -3.95 18.10
CA ALA A 66 12.99 -3.89 17.86
C ALA A 66 13.56 -5.21 17.31
N PHE A 67 12.98 -6.35 17.70
CA PHE A 67 13.30 -7.66 17.12
C PHE A 67 12.94 -7.72 15.64
N LEU A 68 11.72 -7.34 15.26
CA LEU A 68 11.29 -7.30 13.85
C LEU A 68 12.17 -6.35 13.02
N VAL A 69 12.50 -5.17 13.55
CA VAL A 69 13.40 -4.20 12.87
C VAL A 69 14.77 -4.82 12.63
N ARG A 70 15.32 -5.53 13.62
CA ARG A 70 16.62 -6.18 13.48
C ARG A 70 16.59 -7.31 12.44
N ALA A 71 15.53 -8.12 12.45
CA ALA A 71 15.34 -9.17 11.44
C ALA A 71 15.21 -8.58 10.02
N SER A 72 14.44 -7.49 9.88
CA SER A 72 14.28 -6.74 8.62
C SER A 72 15.60 -6.21 8.10
N SER A 73 16.38 -5.56 8.95
CA SER A 73 17.69 -5.01 8.60
C SER A 73 18.69 -6.11 8.24
N HIS A 74 18.74 -7.19 9.02
CA HIS A 74 19.67 -8.30 8.79
C HIS A 74 19.36 -9.05 7.48
N GLY A 75 18.08 -9.25 7.17
CA GLY A 75 17.65 -9.91 5.94
C GLY A 75 17.57 -9.00 4.72
N ASN A 76 17.68 -7.67 4.91
CA ASN A 76 17.36 -6.67 3.88
C ASN A 76 15.96 -6.91 3.24
N VAL A 77 15.00 -7.30 4.07
CA VAL A 77 13.61 -7.57 3.68
C VAL A 77 12.71 -6.53 4.34
N LYS A 78 11.62 -6.13 3.68
CA LYS A 78 10.69 -5.15 4.27
C LYS A 78 10.09 -5.72 5.55
N LEU A 79 10.02 -4.90 6.59
CA LEU A 79 9.51 -5.30 7.91
C LEU A 79 8.10 -5.92 7.84
N ARG A 80 7.21 -5.40 6.98
CA ARG A 80 5.86 -5.97 6.80
C ARG A 80 5.87 -7.38 6.24
N ASP A 81 6.85 -7.72 5.41
CA ASP A 81 6.93 -9.04 4.76
C ASP A 81 7.39 -10.08 5.81
N ILE A 82 8.33 -9.71 6.69
CA ILE A 82 8.73 -10.54 7.85
C ILE A 82 7.57 -10.72 8.83
N ALA A 83 6.83 -9.65 9.10
CA ALA A 83 5.66 -9.73 9.97
C ALA A 83 4.60 -10.67 9.37
N GLN A 84 4.35 -10.60 8.06
CA GLN A 84 3.44 -11.49 7.36
C GLN A 84 3.90 -12.95 7.46
N GLU A 85 5.18 -13.23 7.22
CA GLU A 85 5.74 -14.57 7.34
C GLU A 85 5.51 -15.16 8.73
N LEU A 86 5.73 -14.37 9.79
CA LEU A 86 5.50 -14.82 11.16
C LEU A 86 4.03 -15.14 11.44
N VAL A 87 3.12 -14.29 10.95
CA VAL A 87 1.66 -14.48 11.09
C VAL A 87 1.23 -15.74 10.33
N ASP A 88 1.73 -15.94 9.11
CA ASP A 88 1.43 -17.11 8.29
C ASP A 88 1.94 -18.40 8.96
N GLN A 89 3.15 -18.38 9.51
CA GLN A 89 3.69 -19.50 10.30
C GLN A 89 2.80 -19.81 11.51
N ARG A 90 2.33 -18.79 12.24
CA ARG A 90 1.44 -18.99 13.39
C ARG A 90 0.08 -19.58 12.99
N ASN A 91 -0.45 -19.20 11.83
CA ASN A 91 -1.73 -19.70 11.33
C ASN A 91 -1.65 -21.13 10.76
N ALA A 92 -0.44 -21.61 10.45
CA ALA A 92 -0.20 -22.97 9.97
C ALA A 92 0.01 -24.01 11.08
N GLU A 93 0.22 -23.55 12.33
CA GLU A 93 0.34 -24.36 13.56
C GLU A 93 -1.04 -24.72 14.14
#